data_AF-A0A5R2MYT9-F1
#
_entry.id   AF-A0A5R2MYT9-F1
#
_cell.length_a   1.000
_cell.length_b   1.000
_cell.length_c   1.000
_cell.angle_alpha   90.00
_cell.angle_beta   90.00
_cell.angle_gamma   90.00
#
_symmetry.space_group_name_H-M   'P 1'
#
loop_
_entity.id
_entity.type
_entity.pdbx_description
1 polymer ?
#
loop_
_entity_poly.entity_id
_entity_poly.type
_entity_poly.pdbx_seq_one_letter_code
_entity_poly.pdbx_strand_id
1 'polypeptide(L)' 'MPPPNAKKLSEIIAKVEQRDGFRYVKEVDWDKDGYTVTYYTSDKAKVEIDFDPVTAEPK' A
#
# COMPACT_ATOMS: atom_id res chain seq x y z
N MET A 1 -5.30 13.73 -6.73
CA MET A 1 -4.58 13.15 -7.89
C MET A 1 -3.10 13.09 -7.51
N PRO A 2 -2.42 11.95 -7.71
CA PRO A 2 -1.01 11.78 -7.37
C PRO A 2 -0.10 12.78 -8.10
N PRO A 3 1.05 13.17 -7.50
CA PRO A 3 2.02 14.04 -8.15
C PRO A 3 2.65 13.35 -9.38
N PRO A 4 3.15 14.10 -10.37
CA PRO A 4 3.66 13.53 -11.63
C PRO A 4 4.82 12.54 -11.48
N ASN A 5 5.61 12.68 -10.41
CA ASN A 5 6.73 11.79 -10.08
C ASN A 5 6.35 10.65 -9.14
N ALA A 6 5.05 10.45 -8.85
CA ALA A 6 4.59 9.31 -8.07
C ALA A 6 4.93 7.99 -8.78
N LYS A 7 5.31 6.99 -8.00
CA LYS A 7 5.36 5.60 -8.43
C LYS A 7 3.97 5.13 -8.82
N LYS A 8 3.93 4.13 -9.71
CA LYS A 8 2.65 3.51 -10.07
C LYS A 8 2.09 2.82 -8.83
N LEU A 9 0.77 2.87 -8.64
CA LEU A 9 0.11 2.13 -7.58
C LEU A 9 0.48 0.63 -7.59
N SER A 10 0.61 0.04 -8.78
CA SER A 10 1.04 -1.35 -8.94
C SER A 10 2.39 -1.67 -8.29
N GLU A 11 3.32 -0.71 -8.22
CA GLU A 11 4.62 -0.90 -7.57
C GLU A 11 4.47 -0.98 -6.03
N ILE A 12 3.57 -0.18 -5.45
CA ILE A 12 3.25 -0.22 -4.02
C ILE A 12 2.56 -1.54 -3.68
N ILE A 13 1.60 -1.98 -4.49
CA ILE A 13 0.90 -3.26 -4.28
C ILE A 13 1.88 -4.44 -4.37
N ALA A 14 2.79 -4.44 -5.35
CA ALA A 14 3.80 -5.49 -5.45
C ALA A 14 4.69 -5.59 -4.19
N LYS A 15 5.02 -4.46 -3.54
CA LYS A 15 5.74 -4.47 -2.26
C LYS A 15 4.91 -5.05 -1.12
N VAL A 16 3.61 -4.75 -1.06
CA VAL A 16 2.69 -5.28 -0.04
C VAL A 16 2.53 -6.79 -0.20
N GLU A 17 2.42 -7.29 -1.44
CA GLU A 17 2.30 -8.72 -1.74
C GLU A 17 3.54 -9.54 -1.34
N GLN A 18 4.70 -8.89 -1.23
CA GLN A 18 5.95 -9.52 -0.78
C GLN A 18 6.09 -9.59 0.75
N ARG A 19 5.18 -8.99 1.52
CA ARG A 19 5.27 -8.99 2.99
C ARG A 19 4.90 -10.34 3.57
N ASP A 20 5.57 -10.70 4.65
CA ASP A 20 5.34 -11.95 5.35
C ASP A 20 3.87 -12.12 5.76
N GLY A 21 3.33 -13.29 5.45
CA GLY A 21 1.96 -13.63 5.80
C GLY A 21 0.89 -12.92 4.98
N PHE A 22 1.23 -12.09 3.98
CA PHE A 22 0.28 -11.46 3.08
C PHE A 22 -0.72 -12.47 2.52
N ARG A 23 -2.00 -12.08 2.47
CA ARG A 23 -3.09 -12.91 1.95
C ARG A 23 -3.84 -12.25 0.82
N TYR A 24 -4.35 -11.04 1.04
CA TYR A 24 -5.02 -10.24 0.01
C TYR A 24 -5.11 -8.77 0.40
N VAL A 25 -5.12 -7.89 -0.61
CA VAL A 25 -5.44 -6.47 -0.44
C VAL A 25 -6.96 -6.33 -0.29
N LYS A 26 -7.39 -5.65 0.76
CA LYS A 26 -8.80 -5.34 1.00
C LYS A 26 -9.21 -4.05 0.30
N GLU A 27 -8.38 -3.01 0.44
CA GLU A 27 -8.70 -1.66 0.00
C GLU A 27 -7.43 -0.85 -0.23
N VAL A 28 -7.51 0.09 -1.17
CA VAL A 28 -6.46 1.07 -1.43
C VAL A 28 -7.15 2.42 -1.54
N ASP A 29 -6.81 3.31 -0.62
CA ASP A 29 -7.31 4.67 -0.60
C ASP A 29 -6.21 5.65 -0.98
N TRP A 30 -6.63 6.76 -1.59
CA TRP A 30 -5.76 7.88 -1.90
C TRP A 30 -6.28 9.13 -1.20
N ASP A 31 -5.43 9.76 -0.39
CA ASP A 31 -5.71 11.05 0.24
C ASP A 31 -4.80 12.16 -0.30
N LYS A 32 -4.65 13.29 0.40
CA LYS A 32 -3.82 14.39 -0.13
C LYS A 32 -2.34 14.05 -0.20
N ASP A 33 -1.88 13.12 0.64
CA ASP A 33 -0.46 12.96 0.90
C ASP A 33 0.05 11.55 0.57
N GLY A 34 -0.80 10.54 0.35
CA GLY A 34 -0.33 9.23 -0.07
C GLY A 34 -1.39 8.17 -0.34
N TYR A 35 -0.92 6.93 -0.41
CA TYR A 35 -1.77 5.74 -0.54
C TYR A 35 -1.88 5.04 0.81
N THR A 36 -3.10 4.82 1.28
CA THR A 36 -3.36 3.91 2.40
C THR A 36 -3.72 2.55 1.84
N VAL A 37 -2.87 1.54 2.09
CA VAL A 37 -3.15 0.16 1.69
C VAL A 37 -3.59 -0.64 2.89
N THR A 38 -4.83 -1.15 2.82
CA THR A 38 -5.35 -2.11 3.79
C THR A 38 -5.25 -3.52 3.22
N TYR A 39 -4.61 -4.42 3.93
CA TYR A 39 -4.51 -5.84 3.56
C TYR A 39 -4.75 -6.75 4.76
N TYR A 40 -5.00 -8.02 4.47
CA TYR A 40 -5.11 -9.07 5.49
C TYR A 40 -3.96 -10.06 5.37
N THR A 41 -3.57 -10.60 6.51
CA THR A 41 -2.60 -11.67 6.63
C THR A 41 -3.28 -13.04 6.85
N SER A 42 -2.50 -14.11 6.74
CA SER A 42 -2.98 -15.50 6.83
C SER A 42 -3.59 -15.85 8.20
N ASP A 43 -3.13 -15.20 9.26
CA ASP A 43 -3.68 -15.26 10.62
C ASP A 43 -4.95 -14.40 10.82
N LYS A 44 -5.47 -13.78 9.74
CA LYS A 44 -6.64 -12.90 9.69
C LYS A 44 -6.43 -11.53 10.35
N ALA A 45 -5.20 -11.12 10.65
CA ALA A 45 -4.95 -9.75 11.08
C ALA A 45 -5.22 -8.76 9.93
N LYS A 46 -5.82 -7.61 10.28
CA LYS A 46 -5.94 -6.44 9.38
C LYS A 46 -4.70 -5.59 9.57
N VAL A 47 -4.04 -5.25 8.47
CA VAL A 47 -2.90 -4.33 8.46
C VAL A 47 -3.23 -3.15 7.54
N GLU A 48 -2.91 -1.96 8.02
CA GLU A 48 -3.13 -0.68 7.33
C GLU A 48 -1.81 0.07 7.32
N ILE A 49 -1.37 0.51 6.13
CA ILE A 49 -0.08 1.17 5.95
C ILE A 49 -0.24 2.34 4.99
N ASP A 50 0.25 3.49 5.40
CA ASP A 50 0.37 4.67 4.56
C ASP A 50 1.70 4.64 3.81
N PHE A 51 1.64 4.83 2.50
CA PHE A 51 2.80 4.84 1.62
C PHE A 51 3.04 6.24 1.05
N ASP A 52 4.32 6.64 1.05
CA ASP A 52 4.78 7.79 0.29
C ASP A 52 4.69 7.50 -1.21
N PRO A 53 3.99 8.34 -1.99
CA PRO A 53 3.75 8.07 -3.41
C PRO A 53 5.00 8.22 -4.26
N VAL A 54 6.01 8.98 -3.84
CA VAL A 54 7.24 9.24 -4.60
C VAL A 54 8.28 8.14 -4.36
N THR A 55 8.40 7.67 -3.12
CA THR A 55 9.38 6.63 -2.75
C THR A 55 8.80 5.22 -2.75
N ALA A 56 7.47 5.09 -2.67
CA ALA A 56 6.76 3.84 -2.40
C ALA A 56 7.21 3.16 -1.09
N GLU A 57 7.69 3.93 -0.12
CA GLU A 57 8.04 3.44 1.22
C GLU A 57 6.93 3.76 2.23
N PRO A 58 6.77 2.93 3.30
CA PRO A 58 5.89 3.25 4.41
C PRO A 58 6.26 4.58 5.06
N LYS A 59 5.25 5.35 5.47
CA LYS A 59 5.39 6.57 6.26
C LYS A 59 5.40 6.30 7.77
#